data_AF-A0AAT9HX54-F1
#
_entry.id   AF-A0AAT9HX54-F1
#
_cell.length_a   1.000
_cell.length_b   1.000
_cell.length_c   1.000
_cell.angle_alpha   90.00
_cell.angle_beta   90.00
_cell.angle_gamma   90.00
#
_symmetry.space_group_name_H-M   'P 1'
#
loop_
_entity.id
_entity.type
_entity.pdbx_description
1 polymer ?
#
loop_
_entity_poly.entity_id
_entity_poly.type
_entity_poly.pdbx_seq_one_letter_code
_entity_poly.pdbx_strand_id
1 'polypeptide(L)'
;MATAPYDQDEPLAASAPGVLWALLTPLLALLDRTGLLTAPPDALQKIADRLDTIAERCGPAIATYSNPAKTLAAELADALPVVWTEGVSAGPAGRRFAAALAELSGTPAVVAELPEALAAHSALLAGRLAAGADPDDFFRDRVAEKPAMHARVVLLRDRPLDGLTAATAARELALTHDTPISELEPEAGGELETLAELIAVTDFAAVYLALASRA
;
A
#
# COMPACT_ATOMS: atom_id res chain seq x y z
N MET A 1 25.40 -30.74 -9.55
CA MET A 1 23.98 -30.99 -9.23
C MET A 1 23.16 -30.31 -10.30
N ALA A 2 22.23 -31.02 -10.94
CA ALA A 2 21.34 -30.43 -11.93
C ALA A 2 20.25 -29.65 -11.19
N THR A 3 20.28 -28.34 -11.28
CA THR A 3 19.19 -27.47 -10.84
C THR A 3 18.01 -27.64 -11.80
N ALA A 4 16.80 -27.75 -11.27
CA ALA A 4 15.60 -27.85 -12.08
C ALA A 4 15.42 -26.54 -12.87
N PRO A 5 14.79 -26.54 -14.06
CA PRO A 5 14.59 -25.34 -14.87
C PRO A 5 13.72 -24.23 -14.22
N TYR A 6 13.24 -24.46 -12.99
CA TYR A 6 12.52 -23.50 -12.14
C TYR A 6 13.27 -23.10 -10.86
N ASP A 7 14.49 -23.61 -10.61
CA ASP A 7 15.38 -23.02 -9.60
C ASP A 7 15.92 -21.72 -10.17
N GLN A 8 15.11 -20.67 -10.12
CA GLN A 8 15.63 -19.33 -10.22
C GLN A 8 16.30 -19.02 -8.89
N ASP A 9 17.64 -18.94 -8.89
CA ASP A 9 18.48 -18.37 -7.83
C ASP A 9 18.19 -16.87 -7.60
N GLU A 10 16.94 -16.42 -7.75
CA GLU A 10 16.53 -15.10 -7.32
C GLU A 10 16.31 -15.15 -5.81
N PRO A 11 17.10 -14.39 -5.02
CA PRO A 11 16.88 -14.35 -3.58
C PRO A 11 15.45 -13.87 -3.34
N LEU A 12 14.68 -14.66 -2.60
CA LEU A 12 13.33 -14.32 -2.17
C LEU A 12 13.37 -12.95 -1.49
N ALA A 13 12.68 -11.97 -2.06
CA ALA A 13 12.55 -10.65 -1.47
C ALA A 13 11.98 -10.80 -0.04
N ALA A 14 12.57 -10.11 0.94
CA ALA A 14 12.11 -10.18 2.32
C ALA A 14 10.65 -9.69 2.45
N SER A 15 10.27 -8.76 1.58
CA SER A 15 8.92 -8.23 1.46
C SER A 15 7.98 -9.11 0.62
N ALA A 16 8.42 -10.26 0.08
CA ALA A 16 7.57 -11.16 -0.68
C ALA A 16 6.32 -11.57 0.13
N PRO A 17 5.09 -11.45 -0.42
CA PRO A 17 3.85 -11.59 0.35
C PRO A 17 3.71 -12.93 1.09
N GLY A 18 4.17 -14.04 0.49
CA GLY A 18 4.06 -15.37 1.08
C GLY A 18 4.97 -15.60 2.30
N VAL A 19 6.09 -14.87 2.42
CA VAL A 19 7.06 -15.07 3.51
C VAL A 19 6.53 -14.49 4.83
N LEU A 20 5.82 -13.37 4.76
CA LEU A 20 5.28 -12.69 5.93
C LEU A 20 4.36 -13.61 6.74
N TRP A 21 3.32 -14.16 6.10
CA TRP A 21 2.29 -14.93 6.80
C TRP A 21 2.82 -16.24 7.39
N ALA A 22 3.81 -16.86 6.73
CA ALA A 22 4.49 -18.04 7.26
C ALA A 22 5.21 -17.78 8.59
N LEU A 23 5.68 -16.54 8.83
CA LEU A 23 6.36 -16.14 10.07
C LEU A 23 5.40 -15.47 11.06
N LEU A 24 4.47 -14.64 10.57
CA LEU A 24 3.56 -13.85 11.38
C LEU A 24 2.53 -14.73 12.08
N THR A 25 1.92 -15.70 11.40
CA THR A 25 0.90 -16.56 12.00
C THR A 25 1.40 -17.35 13.22
N PRO A 26 2.56 -18.07 13.18
CA PRO A 26 3.07 -18.72 14.38
C PRO A 26 3.53 -17.73 15.45
N LEU A 27 4.00 -16.53 15.07
CA LEU A 27 4.34 -15.48 16.03
C LEU A 27 3.10 -14.98 16.78
N LEU A 28 1.99 -14.72 16.09
CA LEU A 28 0.72 -14.32 16.71
C LEU A 28 0.22 -15.38 17.70
N ALA A 29 0.25 -16.66 17.31
CA ALA A 29 -0.12 -17.76 18.19
C ALA A 29 0.79 -17.86 19.42
N LEU A 30 2.09 -17.57 19.27
CA LEU A 30 3.03 -17.55 20.40
C LEU A 30 2.74 -16.38 21.35
N LEU A 31 2.52 -15.17 20.81
CA LEU A 31 2.27 -13.97 21.60
C LEU A 31 0.93 -14.02 22.33
N ASP A 32 -0.09 -14.69 21.76
CA ASP A 32 -1.34 -15.01 22.45
C ASP A 32 -1.10 -15.92 23.66
N ARG A 33 -0.34 -17.01 23.47
CA ARG A 33 -0.02 -17.97 24.54
C ARG A 33 0.81 -17.37 25.67
N THR A 34 1.60 -16.34 25.40
CA THR A 34 2.36 -15.62 26.44
C THR A 34 1.58 -14.45 27.05
N GLY A 35 0.39 -14.14 26.54
CA GLY A 35 -0.46 -13.04 27.02
C GLY A 35 0.04 -11.65 26.63
N LEU A 36 0.91 -11.55 25.62
CA LEU A 36 1.41 -10.27 25.10
C LEU A 36 0.44 -9.58 24.14
N LEU A 37 -0.43 -10.35 23.49
CA LEU A 37 -1.57 -9.86 22.72
C LEU A 37 -2.72 -10.87 22.81
N THR A 38 -3.88 -10.54 22.23
CA THR A 38 -5.02 -11.45 22.10
C THR A 38 -5.18 -11.84 20.63
N ALA A 39 -4.86 -13.09 20.30
CA ALA A 39 -5.06 -13.69 18.98
C ALA A 39 -5.49 -15.17 19.13
N PRO A 40 -6.67 -15.41 19.73
CA PRO A 40 -7.19 -16.77 19.87
C PRO A 40 -7.42 -17.42 18.50
N PRO A 41 -7.56 -18.76 18.43
CA PRO A 41 -7.70 -19.47 17.15
C PRO A 41 -8.85 -18.97 16.26
N ASP A 42 -9.94 -18.49 16.83
CA ASP A 42 -11.06 -17.90 16.09
C ASP A 42 -10.70 -16.54 15.47
N ALA A 43 -9.87 -15.73 16.14
CA ALA A 43 -9.32 -14.51 15.56
C ALA A 43 -8.38 -14.81 14.39
N LEU A 44 -7.54 -15.84 14.51
CA LEU A 44 -6.68 -16.28 13.39
C LEU A 44 -7.50 -16.81 12.21
N GLN A 45 -8.59 -17.53 12.46
CA GLN A 45 -9.50 -17.98 11.41
C GLN A 45 -10.14 -16.79 10.68
N LYS A 46 -10.59 -15.76 11.40
CA LYS A 46 -11.14 -14.54 10.79
C LYS A 46 -10.12 -13.81 9.91
N ILE A 47 -8.85 -13.76 10.33
CA ILE A 47 -7.77 -13.22 9.50
C ILE A 47 -7.64 -14.04 8.22
N ALA A 48 -7.65 -15.37 8.29
CA ALA A 48 -7.57 -16.22 7.11
C ALA A 48 -8.75 -15.97 6.16
N ASP A 49 -9.98 -15.96 6.68
CA ASP A 49 -11.19 -15.70 5.89
C ASP A 49 -11.14 -14.31 5.22
N ARG A 50 -10.62 -13.30 5.94
CA ARG A 50 -10.39 -11.95 5.42
C ARG A 50 -9.36 -11.95 4.28
N LEU A 51 -8.24 -12.65 4.45
CA LEU A 51 -7.20 -12.77 3.43
C LEU A 51 -7.71 -13.47 2.17
N ASP A 52 -8.50 -14.54 2.32
CA ASP A 52 -9.12 -15.26 1.20
C ASP A 52 -10.07 -14.34 0.42
N THR A 53 -10.90 -13.58 1.13
CA THR A 53 -11.81 -12.58 0.52
C THR A 53 -11.03 -11.55 -0.31
N ILE A 54 -9.91 -11.05 0.23
CA ILE A 54 -9.06 -10.10 -0.51
C ILE A 54 -8.37 -10.77 -1.69
N ALA A 55 -7.91 -12.01 -1.56
CA ALA A 55 -7.31 -12.76 -2.66
C ALA A 55 -8.30 -12.99 -3.81
N GLU A 56 -9.56 -13.29 -3.52
CA GLU A 56 -10.62 -13.40 -4.53
C GLU A 56 -10.87 -12.09 -5.25
N ARG A 57 -10.85 -10.95 -4.55
CA ARG A 57 -11.07 -9.61 -5.12
C ARG A 57 -9.86 -9.07 -5.89
N CYS A 58 -8.66 -9.36 -5.41
CA CYS A 58 -7.40 -8.85 -5.95
C CYS A 58 -6.73 -9.85 -6.91
N GLY A 59 -7.29 -11.04 -7.11
CA GLY A 59 -6.69 -12.10 -7.92
C GLY A 59 -6.46 -11.73 -9.38
N PRO A 60 -5.51 -12.40 -10.06
CA PRO A 60 -5.09 -12.05 -11.42
C PRO A 60 -6.20 -12.23 -12.47
N ALA A 61 -7.16 -13.13 -12.22
CA ALA A 61 -8.31 -13.35 -13.09
C ALA A 61 -9.37 -12.24 -13.01
N ILE A 62 -9.34 -11.39 -11.99
CA ILE A 62 -10.29 -10.28 -11.83
C ILE A 62 -9.94 -9.14 -12.79
N ALA A 63 -10.94 -8.61 -13.49
CA ALA A 63 -10.77 -7.48 -14.40
C ALA A 63 -10.21 -6.24 -13.67
N THR A 64 -9.38 -5.45 -14.36
CA THR A 64 -8.66 -4.31 -13.77
C THR A 64 -9.57 -3.33 -13.04
N TYR A 65 -10.69 -2.93 -13.65
CA TYR A 65 -11.59 -1.93 -13.07
C TYR A 65 -12.31 -2.39 -11.78
N SER A 66 -12.40 -3.69 -11.55
CA SER A 66 -13.01 -4.28 -10.34
C SER A 66 -11.98 -4.80 -9.34
N ASN A 67 -10.69 -4.69 -9.67
CA ASN A 67 -9.60 -5.18 -8.85
C ASN A 67 -8.88 -3.99 -8.19
N PRO A 68 -9.06 -3.76 -6.88
CA PRO A 68 -8.51 -2.58 -6.23
C PRO A 68 -6.98 -2.53 -6.28
N ALA A 69 -6.31 -3.69 -6.23
CA ALA A 69 -4.86 -3.76 -6.30
C ALA A 69 -4.31 -3.44 -7.70
N LYS A 70 -4.98 -3.90 -8.78
CA LYS A 70 -4.59 -3.53 -10.15
C LYS A 70 -4.84 -2.06 -10.43
N THR A 71 -5.95 -1.52 -9.94
CA THR A 71 -6.23 -0.08 -10.01
C THR A 71 -5.15 0.71 -9.31
N LEU A 72 -4.82 0.37 -8.05
CA LEU A 72 -3.76 1.05 -7.30
C LEU A 72 -2.40 0.92 -8.00
N ALA A 73 -2.03 -0.25 -8.52
CA ALA A 73 -0.79 -0.42 -9.26
C ALA A 73 -0.71 0.47 -10.51
N ALA A 74 -1.80 0.55 -11.29
CA ALA A 74 -1.86 1.43 -12.46
C ALA A 74 -1.77 2.92 -12.08
N GLU A 75 -2.38 3.30 -10.97
CA GLU A 75 -2.32 4.66 -10.42
C GLU A 75 -0.90 5.05 -9.95
N LEU A 76 -0.07 4.08 -9.57
CA LEU A 76 1.29 4.29 -9.07
C LEU A 76 2.38 4.13 -10.15
N ALA A 77 2.06 3.67 -11.35
CA ALA A 77 3.04 3.34 -12.40
C ALA A 77 3.97 4.51 -12.78
N ASP A 78 3.43 5.74 -12.81
CA ASP A 78 4.16 6.97 -13.18
C ASP A 78 4.16 8.02 -12.05
N ALA A 79 3.96 7.58 -10.80
CA ALA A 79 3.85 8.47 -9.65
C ALA A 79 4.89 8.16 -8.57
N LEU A 80 5.25 9.17 -7.78
CA LEU A 80 5.89 8.97 -6.48
C LEU A 80 4.80 8.69 -5.43
N PRO A 81 4.71 7.47 -4.86
CA PRO A 81 3.78 7.16 -3.79
C PRO A 81 4.16 7.92 -2.51
N VAL A 82 3.24 8.73 -2.01
CA VAL A 82 3.30 9.37 -0.70
C VAL A 82 2.27 8.67 0.20
N VAL A 83 2.73 7.70 0.98
CA VAL A 83 1.89 6.85 1.84
C VAL A 83 1.62 7.59 3.15
N TRP A 84 0.36 7.97 3.36
CA TRP A 84 -0.11 8.52 4.62
C TRP A 84 -0.88 7.45 5.38
N THR A 85 -0.56 7.29 6.66
CA THR A 85 -1.18 6.26 7.50
C THR A 85 -1.90 6.90 8.68
N GLU A 86 -3.13 6.48 8.93
CA GLU A 86 -3.91 6.87 10.10
C GLU A 86 -4.38 5.61 10.82
N GLY A 87 -3.96 5.45 12.08
CA GLY A 87 -4.35 4.32 12.92
C GLY A 87 -3.25 3.31 13.23
N VAL A 88 -3.52 2.45 14.21
CA VAL A 88 -2.58 1.47 14.79
C VAL A 88 -2.15 0.41 13.76
N SER A 89 -3.08 -0.05 12.95
CA SER A 89 -2.88 -1.07 11.91
C SER A 89 -2.28 -0.47 10.63
N ALA A 90 -2.61 0.79 10.33
CA ALA A 90 -2.19 1.45 9.09
C ALA A 90 -0.68 1.77 9.06
N GLY A 91 -0.10 2.22 10.17
CA GLY A 91 1.32 2.60 10.24
C GLY A 91 2.28 1.47 9.82
N PRO A 92 2.21 0.28 10.45
CA PRO A 92 3.00 -0.87 10.04
C PRO A 92 2.74 -1.31 8.59
N ALA A 93 1.48 -1.30 8.15
CA ALA A 93 1.12 -1.65 6.77
C ALA A 93 1.75 -0.70 5.75
N GLY A 94 1.73 0.62 6.02
CA GLY A 94 2.34 1.61 5.13
C GLY A 94 3.85 1.48 5.00
N ARG A 95 4.56 1.19 6.12
CA ARG A 95 6.00 0.92 6.09
C ARG A 95 6.33 -0.34 5.29
N ARG A 96 5.55 -1.41 5.48
CA ARG A 96 5.70 -2.64 4.69
C ARG A 96 5.44 -2.37 3.21
N PHE A 97 4.40 -1.61 2.88
CA PHE A 97 4.07 -1.30 1.50
C PHE A 97 5.21 -0.56 0.80
N ALA A 98 5.80 0.46 1.44
CA ALA A 98 6.97 1.14 0.89
C ALA A 98 8.18 0.22 0.69
N ALA A 99 8.42 -0.71 1.62
CA ALA A 99 9.46 -1.73 1.46
C ALA A 99 9.17 -2.66 0.28
N ALA A 100 7.92 -3.12 0.13
CA ALA A 100 7.50 -3.97 -0.99
C ALA A 100 7.62 -3.24 -2.34
N LEU A 101 7.24 -1.96 -2.42
CA LEU A 101 7.41 -1.14 -3.62
C LEU A 101 8.89 -1.05 -4.02
N ALA A 102 9.77 -0.77 -3.06
CA ALA A 102 11.21 -0.66 -3.29
C ALA A 102 11.83 -2.01 -3.70
N GLU A 103 11.51 -3.09 -2.99
CA GLU A 103 12.10 -4.41 -3.24
C GLU A 103 11.57 -5.07 -4.53
N LEU A 104 10.27 -4.96 -4.83
CA LEU A 104 9.66 -5.71 -5.93
C LEU A 104 9.70 -4.95 -7.26
N SER A 105 9.49 -3.63 -7.21
CA SER A 105 9.34 -2.78 -8.41
C SER A 105 10.45 -1.74 -8.57
N GLY A 106 11.32 -1.55 -7.57
CA GLY A 106 12.31 -0.47 -7.55
C GLY A 106 11.71 0.92 -7.33
N THR A 107 10.42 1.01 -7.00
CA THR A 107 9.70 2.28 -6.86
C THR A 107 9.97 2.88 -5.47
N PRO A 108 10.56 4.09 -5.37
CA PRO A 108 10.71 4.76 -4.08
C PRO A 108 9.34 5.20 -3.56
N ALA A 109 9.16 5.21 -2.24
CA ALA A 109 7.96 5.73 -1.60
C ALA A 109 8.32 6.49 -0.32
N VAL A 110 7.53 7.50 0.03
CA VAL A 110 7.64 8.25 1.28
C VAL A 110 6.50 7.84 2.20
N VAL A 111 6.78 7.54 3.46
CA VAL A 111 5.77 7.12 4.45
C VAL A 111 5.77 8.08 5.63
N ALA A 112 4.60 8.56 6.05
CA ALA A 112 4.44 9.28 7.30
C ALA A 112 3.06 9.03 7.94
N GLU A 113 3.01 9.13 9.26
CA GLU A 113 1.79 9.01 10.05
C GLU A 113 1.08 10.36 10.14
N LEU A 114 -0.26 10.32 10.11
CA LEU A 114 -1.10 11.49 10.32
C LEU A 114 -1.30 11.75 11.83
N PRO A 115 -1.37 13.02 12.27
CA PRO A 115 -1.43 14.25 11.46
C PRO A 115 -0.07 14.85 11.04
N GLU A 116 1.05 14.35 11.54
CA GLU A 116 2.39 14.93 11.32
C GLU A 116 2.77 14.99 9.84
N ALA A 117 2.30 14.03 9.04
CA ALA A 117 2.48 13.99 7.59
C ALA A 117 2.01 15.27 6.87
N LEU A 118 0.96 15.95 7.39
CA LEU A 118 0.41 17.16 6.77
C LEU A 118 1.44 18.30 6.74
N ALA A 119 2.11 18.53 7.86
CA ALA A 119 3.15 19.53 7.96
C ALA A 119 4.42 19.09 7.23
N ALA A 120 4.82 17.83 7.38
CA ALA A 120 6.04 17.30 6.79
C ALA A 120 6.02 17.31 5.24
N HIS A 121 4.85 17.11 4.64
CA HIS A 121 4.73 16.94 3.18
C HIS A 121 4.07 18.12 2.45
N SER A 122 3.62 19.16 3.14
CA SER A 122 3.03 20.34 2.48
C SER A 122 3.95 20.96 1.42
N ALA A 123 5.24 21.16 1.75
CA ALA A 123 6.22 21.70 0.80
C ALA A 123 6.54 20.72 -0.36
N LEU A 124 6.43 19.41 -0.10
CA LEU A 124 6.61 18.37 -1.12
C LEU A 124 5.47 18.44 -2.15
N LEU A 125 4.23 18.56 -1.67
CA LEU A 125 3.03 18.63 -2.51
C LEU A 125 2.89 19.97 -3.26
N ALA A 126 3.42 21.07 -2.69
CA ALA A 126 3.46 22.37 -3.35
C ALA A 126 4.64 22.53 -4.34
N GLY A 127 5.58 21.59 -4.34
CA GLY A 127 6.87 21.71 -5.01
C GLY A 127 6.91 21.02 -6.37
N ARG A 128 8.10 20.50 -6.71
CA ARG A 128 8.39 19.86 -8.01
C ARG A 128 7.56 18.60 -8.31
N LEU A 129 6.94 18.04 -7.27
CA LEU A 129 6.12 16.84 -7.37
C LEU A 129 4.62 17.19 -7.43
N ALA A 130 4.24 18.46 -7.44
CA ALA A 130 2.85 18.85 -7.68
C ALA A 130 2.44 18.40 -9.09
N ALA A 131 1.22 17.84 -9.22
CA ALA A 131 0.73 17.34 -10.51
C ALA A 131 0.68 18.42 -11.61
N GLY A 132 0.55 19.70 -11.21
CA GLY A 132 0.61 20.87 -12.10
C GLY A 132 1.90 21.69 -12.00
N ALA A 133 3.01 21.13 -11.52
CA ALA A 133 4.26 21.87 -11.33
C ALA A 133 4.89 22.39 -12.63
N ASP A 134 4.50 21.85 -13.79
CA ASP A 134 4.93 22.36 -15.08
C ASP A 134 3.87 23.28 -15.71
N PRO A 135 4.12 24.60 -15.81
CA PRO A 135 3.21 25.54 -16.46
C PRO A 135 2.99 25.25 -17.95
N ASP A 136 3.88 24.49 -18.60
CA ASP A 136 3.74 24.10 -20.00
C ASP A 136 2.99 22.77 -20.20
N ASP A 137 2.54 22.08 -19.14
CA ASP A 137 1.87 20.77 -19.24
C ASP A 137 0.60 20.79 -20.10
N PHE A 138 -0.14 21.91 -20.08
CA PHE A 138 -1.33 22.08 -20.92
C PHE A 138 -1.03 22.02 -22.43
N PHE A 139 0.19 22.39 -22.83
CA PHE A 139 0.62 22.42 -24.23
C PHE A 139 1.50 21.22 -24.60
N ARG A 140 1.78 20.30 -23.67
CA ARG A 140 2.63 19.14 -23.94
C ARG A 140 1.97 18.13 -24.87
N ASP A 141 2.75 17.63 -25.83
CA ASP A 141 2.37 16.48 -26.62
C ASP A 141 2.60 15.19 -25.82
N ARG A 142 1.53 14.74 -25.14
CA ARG A 142 1.53 13.55 -24.27
C ARG A 142 1.78 12.23 -25.02
N VAL A 143 1.81 12.25 -26.35
CA VAL A 143 2.16 11.07 -27.18
C VAL A 143 3.68 10.98 -27.36
N ALA A 144 4.36 12.11 -27.45
CA ALA A 144 5.80 12.18 -27.73
C ALA A 144 6.66 12.23 -26.45
N GLU A 145 6.12 12.74 -25.35
CA GLU A 145 6.87 13.02 -24.13
C GLU A 145 6.36 12.23 -22.92
N LYS A 146 7.28 11.67 -22.13
CA LYS A 146 6.93 11.00 -20.87
C LYS A 146 6.43 12.02 -19.85
N PRO A 147 5.34 11.73 -19.12
CA PRO A 147 4.86 12.61 -18.06
C PRO A 147 5.94 12.81 -17.00
N ALA A 148 6.01 14.03 -16.45
CA ALA A 148 6.87 14.30 -15.32
C ALA A 148 6.34 13.54 -14.10
N MET A 149 7.25 12.95 -13.31
CA MET A 149 6.87 12.28 -12.06
C MET A 149 6.20 13.27 -11.11
N HIS A 150 5.00 12.91 -10.64
CA HIS A 150 4.23 13.67 -9.65
C HIS A 150 3.98 12.84 -8.39
N ALA A 151 3.70 13.49 -7.27
CA ALA A 151 3.22 12.82 -6.07
C ALA A 151 1.80 12.26 -6.29
N ARG A 152 1.56 11.06 -5.75
CA ARG A 152 0.20 10.54 -5.51
C ARG A 152 0.11 10.12 -4.06
N VAL A 153 -0.88 10.63 -3.35
CA VAL A 153 -1.13 10.22 -1.96
C VAL A 153 -1.78 8.84 -1.96
N VAL A 154 -1.27 7.94 -1.13
CA VAL A 154 -1.93 6.67 -0.79
C VAL A 154 -2.28 6.72 0.68
N LEU A 155 -3.56 6.95 0.98
CA LEU A 155 -4.05 7.07 2.34
C LEU A 155 -4.52 5.69 2.83
N LEU A 156 -3.75 5.10 3.75
CA LEU A 156 -4.11 3.88 4.44
C LEU A 156 -4.71 4.23 5.79
N ARG A 157 -5.90 3.69 6.07
CA ARG A 157 -6.62 4.00 7.31
C ARG A 157 -7.09 2.74 7.97
N ASP A 158 -6.99 2.68 9.29
CA ASP A 158 -7.95 1.91 10.06
C ASP A 158 -9.03 2.82 10.65
N ARG A 159 -9.97 2.23 11.37
CA ARG A 159 -10.98 3.02 12.08
C ARG A 159 -10.37 3.57 13.36
N PRO A 160 -10.19 4.90 13.50
CA PRO A 160 -9.61 5.48 14.70
C PRO A 160 -10.50 5.18 15.92
N LEU A 161 -9.90 4.63 16.98
CA LEU A 161 -10.61 4.24 18.21
C LEU A 161 -11.33 5.42 18.88
N ASP A 162 -10.78 6.62 18.76
CA ASP A 162 -11.27 7.83 19.44
C ASP A 162 -12.13 8.75 18.55
N GLY A 163 -12.41 8.34 17.31
CA GLY A 163 -13.24 9.09 16.36
C GLY A 163 -12.65 10.39 15.82
N LEU A 164 -11.51 10.85 16.37
CA LEU A 164 -10.73 11.95 15.80
C LEU A 164 -9.96 11.46 14.58
N THR A 165 -10.10 12.19 13.47
CA THR A 165 -9.47 11.85 12.19
C THR A 165 -8.87 13.08 11.54
N ALA A 166 -7.61 12.95 11.13
CA ALA A 166 -6.88 13.87 10.28
C ALA A 166 -7.12 13.61 8.79
N ALA A 167 -7.85 12.54 8.42
CA ALA A 167 -8.12 12.20 7.02
C ALA A 167 -8.87 13.30 6.26
N THR A 168 -9.76 14.06 6.91
CA THR A 168 -10.41 15.21 6.27
C THR A 168 -9.37 16.28 5.90
N ALA A 169 -8.50 16.64 6.84
CA ALA A 169 -7.42 17.59 6.58
C ALA A 169 -6.40 17.07 5.55
N ALA A 170 -6.17 15.76 5.51
CA ALA A 170 -5.36 15.11 4.48
C ALA A 170 -5.96 15.28 3.08
N ARG A 171 -7.26 15.01 2.93
CA ARG A 171 -7.98 15.22 1.65
C ARG A 171 -7.97 16.69 1.24
N GLU A 172 -8.19 17.60 2.18
CA GLU A 172 -8.13 19.05 1.94
C GLU A 172 -6.74 19.51 1.47
N LEU A 173 -5.67 19.01 2.11
CA LEU A 173 -4.30 19.33 1.72
C LEU A 173 -3.97 18.79 0.32
N ALA A 174 -4.34 17.54 0.03
CA ALA A 174 -4.14 16.93 -1.28
C ALA A 174 -4.90 17.72 -2.37
N LEU A 175 -6.17 18.08 -2.10
CA LEU A 175 -7.00 18.89 -3.00
C LEU A 175 -6.41 20.28 -3.23
N THR A 176 -5.89 20.93 -2.18
CA THR A 176 -5.27 22.26 -2.28
C THR A 176 -4.08 22.30 -3.25
N HIS A 177 -3.42 21.15 -3.44
CA HIS A 177 -2.27 21.00 -4.33
C HIS A 177 -2.57 20.13 -5.57
N ASP A 178 -3.84 19.91 -5.90
CA ASP A 178 -4.29 19.06 -7.01
C ASP A 178 -3.59 17.68 -7.04
N THR A 179 -3.26 17.15 -5.86
CA THR A 179 -2.56 15.87 -5.72
C THR A 179 -3.57 14.73 -5.70
N PRO A 180 -3.49 13.76 -6.63
CA PRO A 180 -4.38 12.60 -6.63
C PRO A 180 -4.25 11.78 -5.34
N ILE A 181 -5.37 11.22 -4.88
CA ILE A 181 -5.43 10.39 -3.68
C ILE A 181 -6.03 9.01 -4.00
N SER A 182 -5.37 7.94 -3.57
CA SER A 182 -5.93 6.58 -3.48
C SER A 182 -6.20 6.30 -2.01
N GLU A 183 -7.38 5.83 -1.67
CA GLU A 183 -7.74 5.52 -0.27
C GLU A 183 -8.00 4.03 -0.11
N LEU A 184 -7.40 3.44 0.93
CA LEU A 184 -7.69 2.08 1.36
C LEU A 184 -8.32 2.13 2.74
N GLU A 185 -9.61 1.82 2.77
CA GLU A 185 -10.43 1.72 3.97
C GLU A 185 -10.89 0.25 4.13
N PRO A 186 -10.31 -0.49 5.09
CA PRO A 186 -10.69 -1.87 5.36
C PRO A 186 -12.14 -2.02 5.80
N GLU A 187 -12.68 -3.21 5.57
CA GLU A 187 -14.00 -3.56 6.09
C GLU A 187 -14.02 -3.57 7.63
N ALA A 188 -15.22 -3.57 8.21
CA ALA A 188 -15.35 -3.67 9.66
C ALA A 188 -14.73 -4.98 10.16
N GLY A 189 -13.90 -4.89 11.20
CA GLY A 189 -13.24 -6.02 11.82
C GLY A 189 -12.40 -5.59 13.01
N GLY A 190 -11.73 -6.55 13.64
CA GLY A 190 -10.71 -6.29 14.64
C GLY A 190 -9.44 -5.70 14.03
N GLU A 191 -8.53 -5.25 14.90
CA GLU A 191 -7.23 -4.66 14.49
C GLU A 191 -6.43 -5.61 13.60
N LEU A 192 -6.36 -6.91 13.94
CA LEU A 192 -5.61 -7.88 13.15
C LEU A 192 -6.24 -8.16 11.77
N GLU A 193 -7.57 -8.17 11.67
CA GLU A 193 -8.27 -8.32 10.37
C GLU A 193 -8.02 -7.11 9.49
N THR A 194 -8.07 -5.91 10.09
CA THR A 194 -7.80 -4.63 9.42
C THR A 194 -6.35 -4.56 8.91
N LEU A 195 -5.39 -4.92 9.76
CA LEU A 195 -3.98 -5.00 9.37
C LEU A 195 -3.78 -5.99 8.21
N ALA A 196 -4.40 -7.16 8.30
CA ALA A 196 -4.32 -8.19 7.28
C ALA A 196 -4.88 -7.72 5.93
N GLU A 197 -6.02 -7.04 5.94
CA GLU A 197 -6.62 -6.48 4.72
C GLU A 197 -5.71 -5.42 4.07
N LEU A 198 -5.20 -4.45 4.86
CA LEU A 198 -4.29 -3.42 4.34
C LEU A 198 -3.03 -4.04 3.74
N ILE A 199 -2.41 -5.00 4.43
CA ILE A 199 -1.23 -5.71 3.95
C ILE A 199 -1.55 -6.46 2.66
N ALA A 200 -2.64 -7.23 2.61
CA ALA A 200 -2.96 -8.04 1.45
C ALA A 200 -3.22 -7.20 0.19
N VAL A 201 -4.01 -6.13 0.30
CA VAL A 201 -4.29 -5.26 -0.85
C VAL A 201 -3.01 -4.58 -1.35
N THR A 202 -2.18 -4.07 -0.44
CA THR A 202 -0.94 -3.38 -0.81
C THR A 202 0.14 -4.33 -1.35
N ASP A 203 0.22 -5.55 -0.83
CA ASP A 203 1.10 -6.61 -1.35
C ASP A 203 0.71 -6.99 -2.79
N PHE A 204 -0.59 -7.17 -3.09
CA PHE A 204 -1.05 -7.39 -4.47
C PHE A 204 -0.71 -6.19 -5.37
N ALA A 205 -0.91 -4.96 -4.89
CA ALA A 205 -0.63 -3.76 -5.67
C ALA A 205 0.86 -3.64 -6.00
N ALA A 206 1.75 -3.92 -5.04
CA ALA A 206 3.20 -3.91 -5.26
C ALA A 206 3.62 -4.98 -6.29
N VAL A 207 3.03 -6.18 -6.23
CA VAL A 207 3.27 -7.24 -7.24
C VAL A 207 2.79 -6.82 -8.62
N TYR A 208 1.58 -6.26 -8.74
CA TYR A 208 1.07 -5.80 -10.02
C TYR A 208 1.89 -4.64 -10.60
N LEU A 209 2.36 -3.72 -9.76
CA LEU A 209 3.25 -2.65 -10.18
C LEU A 209 4.58 -3.21 -10.69
N ALA A 210 5.17 -4.18 -9.99
CA ALA A 210 6.39 -4.85 -10.41
C ALA A 210 6.23 -5.58 -11.75
N LEU A 211 5.06 -6.19 -12.00
CA LEU A 211 4.75 -6.83 -13.29
C LEU A 211 4.59 -5.79 -14.40
N ALA A 212 3.99 -4.64 -14.12
CA ALA A 212 3.81 -3.56 -15.08
C ALA A 212 5.13 -2.84 -15.41
N SER A 213 6.07 -2.74 -14.46
CA SER A 213 7.36 -2.05 -14.64
C SER A 213 8.45 -2.88 -15.31
N ARG A 214 8.31 -4.22 -15.32
CA ARG A 214 9.23 -5.15 -16.01
C ARG A 214 8.89 -5.36 -17.50
N ALA A 215 7.74 -4.87 -17.95
CA ALA A 215 7.23 -5.05 -19.31
C ALA A 215 7.87 -4.10 -20.33
#